data_AF-A0A2E5ZTY6-F1
#
_entry.id   AF-A0A2E5ZTY6-F1
#
_cell.length_a   1.000
_cell.length_b   1.000
_cell.length_c   1.000
_cell.angle_alpha   90.00
_cell.angle_beta   90.00
_cell.angle_gamma   90.00
#
_symmetry.space_group_name_H-M   'P 1'
#
loop_
_entity.id
_entity.type
_entity.pdbx_description
1 polymer ?
#
loop_
_entity_poly.entity_id
_entity_poly.type
_entity_poly.pdbx_seq_one_letter_code
_entity_poly.pdbx_strand_id
1 'polypeptide(L)'
;MNFNKYYFFLLMFLIINIFISCGSDIASLIEEDAEPITYKFGYEESKYVFEEKKVGRGDTFGDILEKQGIDYPLIYEALEKTKNDVNFRVLQRGKPYTLIFTNDSIPSLKAFVYHPNIEGYSLIQLRDSIFGKTFKKDRTYKDLSASGTIDNSLYLTLQEQSIDPLLTYYLSDIYAWTIDFFRLDKGDKFKVIYTQAYVDDTIPVEITKVKAAYFIHKGVESY
;
A
#
# COMPACT_ATOMS: atom_id res chain seq x y z
N MET A 1 17.66 -54.13 -67.33
CA MET A 1 16.68 -53.04 -67.19
C MET A 1 15.96 -53.21 -65.85
N ASN A 2 15.87 -52.14 -65.06
CA ASN A 2 15.04 -51.96 -63.85
C ASN A 2 15.44 -52.50 -62.45
N PHE A 3 16.55 -53.20 -62.22
CA PHE A 3 16.89 -53.62 -60.84
C PHE A 3 17.34 -52.45 -59.92
N ASN A 4 18.13 -51.50 -60.44
CA ASN A 4 18.62 -50.35 -59.66
C ASN A 4 17.55 -49.31 -59.31
N LYS A 5 16.46 -49.20 -60.11
CA LYS A 5 15.37 -48.25 -59.83
C LYS A 5 14.55 -48.67 -58.61
N TYR A 6 14.34 -49.97 -58.40
CA TYR A 6 13.63 -50.48 -57.22
C TYR A 6 14.45 -50.29 -55.95
N TYR A 7 15.77 -50.51 -55.99
CA TYR A 7 16.63 -50.31 -54.83
C TYR A 7 16.70 -48.83 -54.43
N PHE A 8 16.74 -47.93 -55.41
CA PHE A 8 16.67 -46.49 -55.16
C PHE A 8 15.34 -46.06 -54.53
N PHE A 9 14.21 -46.60 -55.01
CA PHE A 9 12.89 -46.32 -54.43
C PHE A 9 12.72 -46.90 -53.02
N LEU A 10 13.30 -48.08 -52.76
CA LEU A 10 13.25 -48.77 -51.46
C LEU A 10 14.14 -48.07 -50.42
N LEU A 11 15.29 -47.54 -50.84
CA LEU A 11 16.16 -46.68 -50.01
C LEU A 11 15.49 -45.34 -49.68
N MET A 12 14.76 -44.74 -50.64
CA MET A 12 14.03 -43.49 -50.43
C MET A 12 12.84 -43.68 -49.46
N PHE A 13 12.16 -44.82 -49.52
CA PHE A 13 11.06 -45.16 -48.61
C PHE A 13 11.58 -45.41 -47.18
N LEU A 14 12.76 -46.01 -47.03
CA LEU A 14 13.39 -46.21 -45.73
C LEU A 14 13.79 -44.89 -45.06
N ILE A 15 14.30 -43.92 -45.83
CA ILE A 15 14.65 -42.58 -45.32
C ILE A 15 13.40 -41.78 -44.91
N ILE A 16 12.29 -41.89 -45.64
CA ILE A 16 11.03 -41.21 -45.29
C ILE A 16 10.47 -41.71 -43.94
N ASN A 17 10.64 -42.99 -43.60
CA ASN A 17 10.17 -43.52 -42.31
C ASN A 17 11.04 -43.06 -41.11
N ILE A 18 12.31 -42.71 -41.33
CA ILE A 18 13.19 -42.16 -40.28
C ILE A 18 12.76 -40.72 -39.93
N PHE A 19 12.27 -39.94 -40.90
CA PHE A 19 11.75 -38.59 -40.64
C PHE A 19 10.37 -38.58 -39.94
N ILE A 20 9.55 -39.63 -40.08
CA ILE A 20 8.24 -39.72 -39.42
C ILE A 20 8.38 -40.23 -37.98
N SER A 21 9.39 -41.05 -37.69
CA SER A 21 9.61 -41.59 -36.34
C SER A 21 10.27 -40.61 -35.36
N CYS A 22 10.77 -39.46 -35.84
CA CYS A 22 11.40 -38.42 -35.01
C CYS A 22 10.58 -37.12 -35.06
N GLY A 23 9.26 -37.24 -34.86
CA GLY A 23 8.34 -36.10 -34.88
C GLY A 23 7.21 -36.17 -33.84
N SER A 24 7.06 -37.26 -33.09
CA SER A 24 5.95 -37.45 -32.16
C SER A 24 6.28 -37.31 -30.67
N ASP A 25 7.57 -37.24 -30.30
CA ASP A 25 7.98 -37.29 -28.88
C ASP A 25 8.52 -35.96 -28.32
N ILE A 26 8.51 -34.88 -29.12
CA ILE A 26 8.93 -33.54 -28.69
C ILE A 26 7.72 -32.63 -28.41
N ALA A 27 6.52 -33.02 -28.84
CA ALA A 27 5.30 -32.22 -28.72
C ALA A 27 4.59 -32.32 -27.36
N SER A 28 5.10 -33.13 -26.42
CA SER A 28 4.53 -33.28 -25.07
C SER A 28 5.25 -32.44 -23.99
N LEU A 29 6.25 -31.63 -24.36
CA LEU A 29 6.74 -30.55 -23.49
C LEU A 29 5.84 -29.33 -23.64
N ILE A 30 4.58 -29.51 -23.28
CA ILE A 30 3.68 -28.39 -23.03
C ILE A 30 4.31 -27.64 -21.86
N GLU A 31 4.85 -26.44 -22.12
CA GLU A 31 5.08 -25.44 -21.09
C GLU A 31 3.74 -25.26 -20.38
N GLU A 32 3.63 -25.85 -19.20
CA GLU A 32 2.57 -25.59 -18.25
C GLU A 32 2.60 -24.08 -18.01
N ASP A 33 1.53 -23.40 -18.45
CA ASP A 33 1.30 -21.97 -18.32
C ASP A 33 1.19 -21.67 -16.82
N ALA A 34 2.34 -21.59 -16.15
CA ALA A 34 2.42 -21.40 -14.71
C ALA A 34 1.92 -19.98 -14.41
N GLU A 35 0.81 -19.90 -13.67
CA GLU A 35 0.25 -18.62 -13.24
C GLU A 35 1.33 -17.74 -12.61
N PRO A 36 1.32 -16.43 -12.87
CA PRO A 36 2.35 -15.53 -12.36
C PRO A 36 2.40 -15.60 -10.83
N ILE A 37 3.58 -15.94 -10.30
CA ILE A 37 3.81 -16.00 -8.86
C ILE A 37 3.56 -14.62 -8.25
N THR A 38 2.49 -14.53 -7.45
CA THR A 38 2.08 -13.30 -6.79
C THR A 38 2.59 -13.27 -5.35
N TYR A 39 3.06 -12.09 -4.91
CA TYR A 39 3.59 -11.89 -3.57
C TYR A 39 2.77 -10.85 -2.82
N LYS A 40 2.46 -11.16 -1.55
CA LYS A 40 1.84 -10.25 -0.60
C LYS A 40 2.70 -10.11 0.64
N PHE A 41 3.11 -8.88 0.94
CA PHE A 41 4.01 -8.56 2.07
C PHE A 41 5.36 -9.30 2.03
N GLY A 42 5.83 -9.70 0.85
CA GLY A 42 7.04 -10.50 0.69
C GLY A 42 6.84 -12.02 0.81
N TYR A 43 5.61 -12.49 0.95
CA TYR A 43 5.24 -13.91 0.98
C TYR A 43 4.53 -14.31 -0.30
N GLU A 44 4.91 -15.44 -0.89
CA GLU A 44 4.26 -16.01 -2.07
C GLU A 44 2.83 -16.45 -1.72
N GLU A 45 1.82 -15.90 -2.39
CA GLU A 45 0.43 -16.04 -1.97
C GLU A 45 -0.06 -17.50 -1.95
N SER A 46 0.41 -18.34 -2.87
CA SER A 46 0.06 -19.76 -2.94
C SER A 46 0.56 -20.60 -1.75
N LYS A 47 1.58 -20.11 -1.02
CA LYS A 47 2.25 -20.84 0.08
C LYS A 47 1.77 -20.46 1.47
N TYR A 48 0.94 -19.44 1.61
CA TYR A 48 0.54 -18.90 2.90
C TYR A 48 -0.94 -18.52 2.93
N VAL A 49 -1.52 -18.57 4.12
CA VAL A 49 -2.89 -18.10 4.37
C VAL A 49 -2.84 -16.73 5.02
N PHE A 50 -3.58 -15.78 4.45
CA PHE A 50 -3.62 -14.39 4.92
C PHE A 50 -4.99 -14.09 5.52
N GLU A 51 -5.05 -13.85 6.83
CA GLU A 51 -6.28 -13.45 7.50
C GLU A 51 -6.26 -11.96 7.85
N GLU A 52 -7.11 -11.17 7.21
CA GLU A 52 -7.30 -9.76 7.55
C GLU A 52 -8.32 -9.60 8.67
N LYS A 53 -7.95 -8.83 9.69
CA LYS A 53 -8.76 -8.50 10.87
C LYS A 53 -8.60 -7.02 11.20
N LYS A 54 -9.36 -6.54 12.19
CA LYS A 54 -9.29 -5.16 12.68
C LYS A 54 -9.00 -5.16 14.17
N VAL A 55 -8.17 -4.21 14.61
CA VAL A 55 -7.85 -4.03 16.02
C VAL A 55 -9.12 -3.72 16.80
N GLY A 56 -9.47 -4.58 17.76
CA GLY A 56 -10.63 -4.43 18.63
C GLY A 56 -10.40 -3.46 19.78
N ARG A 57 -11.39 -3.37 20.67
CA ARG A 57 -11.26 -2.53 21.88
C ARG A 57 -10.36 -3.24 22.90
N GLY A 58 -9.24 -2.61 23.23
CA GLY A 58 -8.30 -3.11 24.23
C GLY A 58 -7.34 -4.19 23.70
N ASP A 59 -7.39 -4.52 22.40
CA ASP A 59 -6.42 -5.44 21.82
C ASP A 59 -5.02 -4.80 21.84
N THR A 60 -4.05 -5.53 22.37
CA THR A 60 -2.64 -5.24 22.21
C THR A 60 -1.99 -6.18 21.21
N PHE A 61 -0.79 -5.83 20.73
CA PHE A 61 0.00 -6.73 19.89
C PHE A 61 0.25 -8.08 20.57
N GLY A 62 0.58 -8.06 21.87
CA GLY A 62 0.80 -9.28 22.65
C GLY A 62 -0.45 -10.16 22.71
N ASP A 63 -1.61 -9.59 23.06
CA ASP A 63 -2.86 -10.35 23.19
C ASP A 63 -3.30 -10.97 21.85
N ILE A 64 -3.08 -10.26 20.73
CA ILE A 64 -3.40 -10.77 19.40
C ILE A 64 -2.55 -12.01 19.10
N LEU A 65 -1.25 -11.94 19.36
CA LEU A 65 -0.32 -13.04 19.08
C LEU A 65 -0.50 -14.23 20.04
N GLU A 66 -0.77 -13.97 21.31
CA GLU A 66 -1.05 -15.01 22.32
C GLU A 66 -2.28 -15.84 21.92
N LYS A 67 -3.34 -15.18 21.43
CA LYS A 67 -4.53 -15.86 20.89
C LYS A 67 -4.21 -16.76 19.68
N GLN A 68 -3.07 -16.56 19.00
CA GLN A 68 -2.58 -17.41 17.91
C GLN A 68 -1.54 -18.45 18.37
N GLY A 69 -1.37 -18.62 19.69
CA GLY A 69 -0.46 -19.62 20.26
C GLY A 69 1.02 -19.20 20.26
N ILE A 70 1.33 -17.91 20.13
CA ILE A 70 2.69 -17.40 20.32
C ILE A 70 2.89 -17.07 21.80
N ASP A 71 3.93 -17.64 22.40
CA ASP A 71 4.21 -17.40 23.82
C ASP A 71 4.81 -16.01 24.07
N TYR A 72 4.64 -15.54 25.31
CA TYR A 72 5.12 -14.22 25.72
C TYR A 72 6.65 -14.04 25.58
N PRO A 73 7.50 -15.04 25.90
CA PRO A 73 8.94 -14.93 25.67
C PRO A 73 9.30 -14.64 24.21
N LEU A 74 8.70 -15.33 23.24
CA LEU A 74 8.95 -15.09 21.82
C LEU A 74 8.42 -13.72 21.38
N ILE A 75 7.26 -13.29 21.88
CA ILE A 75 6.72 -11.95 21.60
C ILE A 75 7.70 -10.87 22.09
N TYR A 76 8.20 -11.02 23.32
CA TYR A 76 9.14 -10.07 23.91
C TYR A 76 10.47 -10.04 23.14
N GLU A 77 11.03 -11.21 22.83
CA GLU A 77 12.26 -11.31 22.03
C GLU A 77 12.08 -10.64 20.66
N ALA A 78 10.96 -10.87 20.00
CA ALA A 78 10.67 -10.30 18.70
C ALA A 78 10.57 -8.78 18.75
N LEU A 79 9.87 -8.22 19.74
CA LEU A 79 9.79 -6.78 19.94
C LEU A 79 11.16 -6.16 20.23
N GLU A 80 11.99 -6.80 21.06
CA GLU A 80 13.31 -6.29 21.42
C GLU A 80 14.27 -6.30 20.23
N LYS A 81 14.28 -7.39 19.44
CA LYS A 81 15.11 -7.53 18.24
C LYS A 81 14.74 -6.55 17.13
N THR A 82 13.47 -6.12 17.07
CA THR A 82 12.94 -5.32 15.96
C THR A 82 12.56 -3.90 16.36
N LYS A 83 12.89 -3.47 17.58
CA LYS A 83 12.49 -2.17 18.16
C LYS A 83 12.89 -0.94 17.36
N ASN A 84 13.95 -1.05 16.55
CA ASN A 84 14.42 0.02 15.68
C ASN A 84 13.75 0.01 14.30
N ASP A 85 13.10 -1.10 13.92
CA ASP A 85 12.54 -1.32 12.59
C ASP A 85 11.02 -1.19 12.55
N VAL A 86 10.34 -1.52 13.65
CA VAL A 86 8.88 -1.52 13.77
C VAL A 86 8.43 -1.05 15.15
N ASN A 87 7.21 -0.52 15.22
CA ASN A 87 6.59 -0.08 16.46
C ASN A 87 5.15 -0.60 16.57
N PHE A 88 4.93 -1.58 17.45
CA PHE A 88 3.61 -2.12 17.79
C PHE A 88 3.14 -1.76 19.20
N ARG A 89 3.75 -0.74 19.82
CA ARG A 89 3.39 -0.30 21.18
C ARG A 89 1.93 0.13 21.26
N VAL A 90 1.41 0.75 20.19
CA VAL A 90 0.03 1.20 20.10
C VAL A 90 -0.57 0.71 18.80
N LEU A 91 -1.56 -0.17 18.93
CA LEU A 91 -2.45 -0.55 17.84
C LEU A 91 -3.71 0.32 17.93
N GLN A 92 -4.01 1.05 16.86
CA GLN A 92 -5.15 1.96 16.82
C GLN A 92 -6.42 1.16 16.54
N ARG A 93 -7.45 1.39 17.36
CA ARG A 93 -8.75 0.72 17.21
C ARG A 93 -9.31 0.90 15.80
N GLY A 94 -9.80 -0.20 15.23
CA GLY A 94 -10.41 -0.24 13.90
C GLY A 94 -9.42 -0.29 12.74
N LYS A 95 -8.12 -0.10 12.97
CA LYS A 95 -7.11 -0.26 11.93
C LYS A 95 -6.93 -1.73 11.54
N PRO A 96 -6.72 -2.01 10.25
CA PRO A 96 -6.54 -3.38 9.80
C PRO A 96 -5.18 -3.94 10.20
N TYR A 97 -5.15 -5.25 10.38
CA TYR A 97 -3.94 -6.05 10.46
C TYR A 97 -4.15 -7.37 9.73
N THR A 98 -3.07 -7.96 9.25
CA THR A 98 -3.07 -9.27 8.59
C THR A 98 -2.21 -10.24 9.38
N LEU A 99 -2.76 -11.43 9.63
CA LEU A 99 -2.03 -12.58 10.14
C LEU A 99 -1.63 -13.45 8.95
N ILE A 100 -0.35 -13.83 8.89
CA ILE A 100 0.19 -14.68 7.83
C ILE A 100 0.51 -16.05 8.46
N PHE A 101 -0.19 -17.08 8.01
CA PHE A 101 -0.03 -18.46 8.49
C PHE A 101 0.64 -19.33 7.45
N THR A 102 1.38 -20.34 7.90
CA THR A 102 1.85 -21.42 7.01
C THR A 102 0.68 -22.20 6.42
N ASN A 103 0.83 -22.66 5.18
CA ASN A 103 -0.17 -23.49 4.49
C ASN A 103 0.11 -24.99 4.67
N ASP A 104 0.32 -25.40 5.93
CA ASP A 104 0.55 -26.79 6.32
C ASP A 104 -0.71 -27.39 6.96
N SER A 105 -0.73 -28.70 7.23
CA SER A 105 -1.86 -29.38 7.87
C SER A 105 -2.26 -28.79 9.23
N ILE A 106 -1.31 -28.17 9.93
CA ILE A 106 -1.54 -27.40 11.15
C ILE A 106 -1.01 -25.98 10.88
N PRO A 107 -1.90 -25.04 10.52
CA PRO A 107 -1.49 -23.66 10.27
C PRO A 107 -0.82 -23.05 11.50
N SER A 108 0.35 -22.45 11.30
CA SER A 108 1.08 -21.77 12.37
C SER A 108 1.32 -20.32 11.99
N LEU A 109 1.16 -19.40 12.95
CA LEU A 109 1.38 -17.98 12.69
C LEU A 109 2.86 -17.74 12.40
N LYS A 110 3.16 -17.20 11.22
CA LYS A 110 4.50 -16.88 10.74
C LYS A 110 4.83 -15.41 10.89
N ALA A 111 3.89 -14.53 10.54
CA ALA A 111 4.10 -13.09 10.57
C ALA A 111 2.81 -12.31 10.87
N PHE A 112 3.00 -11.09 11.37
CA PHE A 112 1.96 -10.11 11.64
C PHE A 112 2.23 -8.83 10.87
N VAL A 113 1.21 -8.30 10.20
CA VAL A 113 1.29 -7.07 9.40
C VAL A 113 0.26 -6.08 9.91
N TYR A 114 0.68 -4.86 10.25
CA TYR A 114 -0.20 -3.81 10.76
C TYR A 114 -0.25 -2.62 9.81
N HIS A 115 -1.46 -2.13 9.56
CA HIS A 115 -1.74 -1.03 8.65
C HIS A 115 -2.26 0.18 9.43
N PRO A 116 -1.36 1.02 10.01
CA PRO A 116 -1.78 2.19 10.78
C PRO A 116 -2.47 3.26 9.90
N ASN A 117 -2.03 3.38 8.64
CA ASN A 117 -2.58 4.33 7.67
C ASN A 117 -2.39 3.78 6.25
N ILE A 118 -2.86 4.53 5.25
CA ILE A 118 -2.78 4.16 3.84
C ILE A 118 -1.37 4.28 3.25
N GLU A 119 -0.47 4.97 3.96
CA GLU A 119 0.88 5.30 3.52
C GLU A 119 1.86 4.15 3.71
N GLY A 120 1.46 3.06 4.36
CA GLY A 120 2.37 1.96 4.61
C GLY A 120 1.86 0.93 5.60
N TYR A 121 2.75 0.04 5.98
CA TYR A 121 2.50 -1.01 6.96
C TYR A 121 3.78 -1.38 7.70
N SER A 122 3.63 -1.98 8.88
CA SER A 122 4.73 -2.58 9.63
C SER A 122 4.53 -4.07 9.72
N LEU A 123 5.58 -4.83 9.42
CA LEU A 123 5.58 -6.29 9.40
C LEU A 123 6.58 -6.81 10.41
N ILE A 124 6.21 -7.87 11.13
CA ILE A 124 7.13 -8.64 11.95
C ILE A 124 6.96 -10.13 11.68
N GLN A 125 8.08 -10.80 11.41
CA GLN A 125 8.16 -12.25 11.28
C GLN A 125 8.63 -12.85 12.61
N LEU A 126 8.00 -13.95 13.02
CA LEU A 126 8.22 -14.59 14.32
C LEU A 126 8.89 -15.98 14.21
N ARG A 127 8.95 -16.56 13.01
CA ARG A 127 9.47 -17.92 12.72
C ARG A 127 10.46 -17.91 11.57
N ASP A 128 11.35 -18.91 11.48
CA ASP A 128 12.46 -19.05 10.50
C ASP A 128 13.56 -17.97 10.57
N SER A 129 13.21 -16.80 11.10
CA SER A 129 14.07 -15.76 11.62
C SER A 129 13.17 -14.63 12.15
N ILE A 130 13.57 -14.01 13.25
CA ILE A 130 12.87 -12.83 13.75
C ILE A 130 13.43 -11.60 13.06
N PHE A 131 12.58 -10.88 12.34
CA PHE A 131 12.89 -9.57 11.79
C PHE A 131 11.64 -8.70 11.71
N GLY A 132 11.85 -7.38 11.65
CA GLY A 132 10.81 -6.39 11.47
C GLY A 132 11.11 -5.52 10.28
N LYS A 133 10.08 -5.01 9.62
CA LYS A 133 10.21 -4.04 8.53
C LYS A 133 9.01 -3.12 8.48
N THR A 134 9.24 -1.82 8.43
CA THR A 134 8.22 -0.85 8.02
C THR A 134 8.38 -0.55 6.54
N PHE A 135 7.29 -0.76 5.80
CA PHE A 135 7.15 -0.33 4.42
C PHE A 135 6.42 1.01 4.38
N LYS A 136 6.93 1.96 3.61
CA LYS A 136 6.29 3.25 3.32
C LYS A 136 6.15 3.40 1.82
N LYS A 137 4.98 3.81 1.37
CA LYS A 137 4.74 4.21 -0.01
C LYS A 137 5.45 5.54 -0.27
N ASP A 138 5.94 5.68 -1.48
CA ASP A 138 6.45 6.97 -1.94
C ASP A 138 5.30 7.98 -2.03
N ARG A 139 5.61 9.22 -1.65
CA ARG A 139 4.68 10.35 -1.77
C ARG A 139 4.99 11.13 -3.03
N THR A 140 3.94 11.50 -3.76
CA THR A 140 4.03 12.53 -4.80
C THR A 140 3.43 13.83 -4.30
N TYR A 141 3.89 14.95 -4.84
CA TYR A 141 3.52 16.29 -4.36
C TYR A 141 3.00 17.12 -5.52
N LYS A 142 1.84 17.74 -5.33
CA LYS A 142 1.22 18.62 -6.33
C LYS A 142 0.92 19.97 -5.71
N ASP A 143 1.22 21.02 -6.46
CA ASP A 143 0.80 22.36 -6.13
C ASP A 143 -0.63 22.57 -6.59
N LEU A 144 -1.46 23.01 -5.66
CA LEU A 144 -2.88 23.27 -5.85
C LEU A 144 -3.18 24.72 -5.49
N SER A 145 -4.31 25.21 -5.97
CA SER A 145 -4.84 26.51 -5.59
C SER A 145 -6.30 26.40 -5.16
N ALA A 146 -6.65 27.12 -4.10
CA ALA A 146 -8.04 27.33 -3.70
C ALA A 146 -8.32 28.83 -3.68
N SER A 147 -9.54 29.21 -4.03
CA SER A 147 -9.98 30.60 -3.91
C SER A 147 -11.49 30.66 -3.82
N GLY A 148 -12.01 31.71 -3.21
CA GLY A 148 -13.44 31.88 -3.10
C GLY A 148 -13.85 33.11 -2.33
N THR A 149 -15.16 33.24 -2.19
CA THR A 149 -15.81 34.16 -1.27
C THR A 149 -16.39 33.34 -0.13
N ILE A 150 -16.11 33.73 1.10
CA ILE A 150 -16.60 33.08 2.31
C ILE A 150 -18.08 33.41 2.45
N ASP A 151 -18.92 32.38 2.62
CA ASP A 151 -20.34 32.57 2.92
C ASP A 151 -20.63 32.42 4.42
N ASN A 152 -20.15 31.32 5.02
CA ASN A 152 -20.34 31.04 6.45
C ASN A 152 -19.02 30.95 7.23
N SER A 153 -18.11 30.08 6.80
CA SER A 153 -16.75 30.00 7.35
C SER A 153 -15.80 29.50 6.27
N LEU A 154 -14.52 29.83 6.38
CA LEU A 154 -13.51 29.32 5.45
C LEU A 154 -13.50 27.77 5.41
N TYR A 155 -13.65 27.13 6.57
CA TYR A 155 -13.74 25.68 6.68
C TYR A 155 -14.87 25.11 5.81
N LEU A 156 -16.09 25.65 5.96
CA LEU A 156 -17.25 25.17 5.19
C LEU A 156 -17.12 25.51 3.71
N THR A 157 -16.63 26.70 3.37
CA THR A 157 -16.40 27.08 1.98
C THR A 157 -15.39 26.15 1.30
N LEU A 158 -14.31 25.75 1.97
CA LEU A 158 -13.38 24.76 1.44
C LEU A 158 -14.03 23.38 1.33
N GLN A 159 -14.81 22.96 2.31
CA GLN A 159 -15.52 21.67 2.30
C GLN A 159 -16.50 21.58 1.12
N GLU A 160 -17.28 22.63 0.86
CA GLU A 160 -18.20 22.74 -0.28
C GLU A 160 -17.46 22.69 -1.62
N GLN A 161 -16.23 23.19 -1.66
CA GLN A 161 -15.33 23.08 -2.82
C GLN A 161 -14.65 21.70 -2.93
N SER A 162 -14.95 20.74 -2.06
CA SER A 162 -14.26 19.44 -1.96
C SER A 162 -12.75 19.56 -1.72
N ILE A 163 -12.35 20.61 -1.01
CA ILE A 163 -10.97 20.87 -0.59
C ILE A 163 -10.84 20.51 0.89
N ASP A 164 -9.70 19.93 1.28
CA ASP A 164 -9.44 19.56 2.66
C ASP A 164 -9.57 20.79 3.59
N PRO A 165 -10.59 20.83 4.47
CA PRO A 165 -10.81 21.95 5.37
C PRO A 165 -9.68 22.18 6.36
N LEU A 166 -8.77 21.21 6.52
CA LEU A 166 -7.55 21.34 7.33
C LEU A 166 -6.70 22.54 6.88
N LEU A 167 -6.79 22.94 5.61
CA LEU A 167 -6.14 24.15 5.08
C LEU A 167 -6.49 25.42 5.86
N THR A 168 -7.69 25.49 6.46
CA THR A 168 -8.12 26.58 7.34
C THR A 168 -7.17 26.77 8.52
N TYR A 169 -6.69 25.67 9.13
CA TYR A 169 -5.79 25.74 10.28
C TYR A 169 -4.41 26.24 9.89
N TYR A 170 -3.87 25.79 8.76
CA TYR A 170 -2.59 26.31 8.26
C TYR A 170 -2.66 27.81 7.98
N LEU A 171 -3.76 28.27 7.39
CA LEU A 171 -3.96 29.70 7.11
C LEU A 171 -4.18 30.52 8.39
N SER A 172 -4.91 29.97 9.37
CA SER A 172 -5.09 30.61 10.67
C SER A 172 -3.78 30.78 11.43
N ASP A 173 -2.85 29.82 11.32
CA ASP A 173 -1.53 29.90 11.94
C ASP A 173 -0.66 30.99 11.29
N ILE A 174 -0.69 31.07 9.95
CA ILE A 174 0.03 32.10 9.18
C ILE A 174 -0.43 33.52 9.51
N TYR A 175 -1.73 33.73 9.66
CA TYR A 175 -2.32 35.04 9.92
C TYR A 175 -2.73 35.27 11.38
N ALA A 176 -2.25 34.44 12.32
CA ALA A 176 -2.68 34.46 13.72
C ALA A 176 -2.65 35.85 14.38
N TRP A 177 -1.78 36.75 13.91
CA TRP A 177 -1.64 38.12 14.43
C TRP A 177 -2.40 39.18 13.64
N THR A 178 -2.73 38.93 12.38
CA THR A 178 -3.27 39.94 11.46
C THR A 178 -4.74 39.74 11.15
N ILE A 179 -5.26 38.51 11.22
CA ILE A 179 -6.64 38.17 10.90
C ILE A 179 -7.19 37.22 11.97
N ASP A 180 -8.33 37.57 12.56
CA ASP A 180 -9.08 36.68 13.44
C ASP A 180 -10.00 35.77 12.59
N PHE A 181 -9.58 34.52 12.39
CA PHE A 181 -10.30 33.55 11.56
C PHE A 181 -11.68 33.17 12.11
N PHE A 182 -11.95 33.41 13.40
CA PHE A 182 -13.29 33.23 13.99
C PHE A 182 -14.25 34.37 13.66
N ARG A 183 -13.72 35.49 13.14
CA ARG A 183 -14.48 36.70 12.78
C ARG A 183 -14.44 36.99 11.28
N LEU A 184 -14.12 36.00 10.46
CA LEU A 184 -14.28 36.13 9.01
C LEU A 184 -15.76 36.32 8.70
N ASP A 185 -16.06 37.34 7.91
CA ASP A 185 -17.42 37.74 7.57
C ASP A 185 -17.82 37.14 6.22
N LYS A 186 -19.13 36.96 6.06
CA LYS A 186 -19.71 36.71 4.74
C LYS A 186 -19.27 37.79 3.76
N GLY A 187 -18.72 37.38 2.62
CA GLY A 187 -18.21 38.28 1.58
C GLY A 187 -16.70 38.47 1.59
N ASP A 188 -16.00 38.06 2.66
CA ASP A 188 -14.54 38.03 2.67
C ASP A 188 -14.01 37.09 1.57
N LYS A 189 -12.87 37.43 0.98
CA LYS A 189 -12.30 36.67 -0.14
C LYS A 189 -10.96 36.08 0.25
N PHE A 190 -10.67 34.90 -0.32
CA PHE A 190 -9.38 34.26 -0.13
C PHE A 190 -8.86 33.69 -1.45
N LYS A 191 -7.54 33.59 -1.55
CA LYS A 191 -6.82 32.81 -2.54
C LYS A 191 -5.58 32.22 -1.88
N VAL A 192 -5.33 30.94 -2.11
CA VAL A 192 -4.20 30.21 -1.52
C VAL A 192 -3.60 29.28 -2.54
N ILE A 193 -2.27 29.17 -2.54
CA ILE A 193 -1.50 28.17 -3.26
C ILE A 193 -0.81 27.31 -2.21
N TYR A 194 -0.98 25.99 -2.30
CA TYR A 194 -0.48 25.05 -1.31
C TYR A 194 0.01 23.75 -1.98
N THR A 195 0.87 23.02 -1.30
CA THR A 195 1.40 21.73 -1.75
C THR A 195 0.70 20.60 -1.00
N GLN A 196 0.02 19.74 -1.75
CA GLN A 196 -0.65 18.55 -1.26
C GLN A 196 0.22 17.32 -1.55
N ALA A 197 0.47 16.50 -0.53
CA ALA A 197 1.06 15.18 -0.68
C ALA A 197 -0.01 14.14 -1.00
N TYR A 198 0.35 13.21 -1.88
CA TYR A 198 -0.46 12.11 -2.35
C TYR A 198 0.29 10.79 -2.20
N VAL A 199 -0.44 9.71 -1.95
CA VAL A 199 0.02 8.32 -2.16
C VAL A 199 -0.75 7.70 -3.31
N ASP A 200 -0.12 6.75 -4.00
CA ASP A 200 -0.66 6.12 -5.21
C ASP A 200 -1.15 7.16 -6.25
N ASP A 201 -0.47 8.30 -6.32
CA ASP A 201 -0.72 9.48 -7.16
C ASP A 201 -2.08 10.18 -7.04
N THR A 202 -3.00 9.60 -6.28
CA THR A 202 -4.43 9.94 -6.32
C THR A 202 -5.02 10.20 -4.95
N ILE A 203 -4.46 9.65 -3.88
CA ILE A 203 -5.04 9.74 -2.55
C ILE A 203 -4.34 10.85 -1.75
N PRO A 204 -5.01 11.96 -1.43
CA PRO A 204 -4.40 13.03 -0.64
C PRO A 204 -4.18 12.55 0.80
N VAL A 205 -2.99 12.81 1.34
CA VAL A 205 -2.62 12.36 2.70
C VAL A 205 -2.22 13.50 3.64
N GLU A 206 -1.68 14.60 3.10
CA GLU A 206 -1.17 15.70 3.93
C GLU A 206 -1.05 17.00 3.13
N ILE A 207 -1.48 18.12 3.72
CA ILE A 207 -1.10 19.46 3.25
C ILE A 207 0.28 19.76 3.85
N THR A 208 1.30 19.86 3.01
CA THR A 208 2.69 19.94 3.48
C THR A 208 3.20 21.36 3.60
N LYS A 209 2.66 22.28 2.79
CA LYS A 209 3.10 23.66 2.76
C LYS A 209 2.05 24.58 2.16
N VAL A 210 1.81 25.72 2.80
CA VAL A 210 1.19 26.87 2.13
C VAL A 210 2.32 27.68 1.47
N LYS A 211 2.23 27.88 0.16
CA LYS A 211 3.24 28.60 -0.64
C LYS A 211 2.95 30.09 -0.73
N ALA A 212 1.67 30.44 -0.86
CA ALA A 212 1.18 31.80 -0.87
C ALA A 212 -0.26 31.81 -0.36
N ALA A 213 -0.64 32.87 0.33
CA ALA A 213 -2.01 33.13 0.70
C ALA A 213 -2.31 34.60 0.44
N TYR A 214 -3.59 34.90 0.26
CA TYR A 214 -4.10 36.23 0.06
C TYR A 214 -5.52 36.27 0.60
N PHE A 215 -5.81 37.28 1.41
CA PHE A 215 -7.11 37.51 2.00
C PHE A 215 -7.56 38.95 1.76
N ILE A 216 -8.87 39.11 1.57
CA ILE A 216 -9.56 40.38 1.69
C ILE A 216 -10.53 40.23 2.85
N HIS A 217 -10.17 40.80 3.99
CA HIS A 217 -11.02 40.84 5.18
C HIS A 217 -11.53 42.26 5.39
N LYS A 218 -12.85 42.48 5.33
CA LYS A 218 -13.46 43.82 5.48
C LYS A 218 -12.87 44.89 4.55
N GLY A 219 -12.49 44.49 3.34
CA GLY A 219 -11.87 45.36 2.34
C GLY A 219 -10.38 45.64 2.55
N VAL A 220 -9.76 45.08 3.59
CA VAL A 220 -8.31 45.15 3.82
C VAL A 220 -7.65 43.93 3.20
N GLU A 221 -6.67 44.18 2.34
CA GLU A 221 -5.87 43.13 1.72
C GLU A 221 -4.75 42.66 2.65
N SER A 222 -4.49 41.36 2.64
CA SER A 222 -3.39 40.71 3.38
C SER A 222 -2.75 39.65 2.50
N TYR A 223 -1.42 39.56 2.56
CA TYR A 223 -0.60 38.63 1.77
C TYR A 223 0.22 37.77 2.73
#